data_AF-A0A5D3AJJ3-F1
#
_entry.id   AF-A0A5D3AJJ3-F1
#
_cell.length_a   1.000
_cell.length_b   1.000
_cell.length_c   1.000
_cell.angle_alpha   90.00
_cell.angle_beta   90.00
_cell.angle_gamma   90.00
#
_symmetry.space_group_name_H-M   'P 1'
#
loop_
_entity.id
_entity.type
_entity.pdbx_description
1 polymer ?
#
loop_
_entity_poly.entity_id
_entity_poly.type
_entity_poly.pdbx_seq_one_letter_code
_entity_poly.pdbx_strand_id
1 'polypeptide(L)'
;MSQDLSRFPPNSGLGNTDSSYLGHMCYGPTHLNLSTSKESVADWVGAGKSLLPGHHVALVTFEDGTSTMMCEGCGVDAVTATVGDREPEKGETMVGDVTREDMETAGIYEGYRNTFREAAEITRGAVNSDGKLYSWTLDNHVFKVDRDSFTDGASLARAYD
;
A
#
# COMPACT_ATOMS: atom_id res chain seq x y z
N MET A 1 -16.92 -16.38 -5.58
CA MET A 1 -15.50 -16.75 -5.52
C MET A 1 -14.98 -16.30 -4.16
N SER A 2 -14.20 -17.13 -3.45
CA SER A 2 -13.58 -16.71 -2.19
C SER A 2 -12.55 -15.64 -2.52
N GLN A 3 -12.58 -14.51 -1.81
CA GLN A 3 -11.56 -13.47 -1.96
C GLN A 3 -10.28 -13.98 -1.33
N ASP A 4 -9.18 -13.96 -2.08
CA ASP A 4 -7.86 -14.28 -1.53
C ASP A 4 -7.39 -13.12 -0.65
N LEU A 5 -7.42 -13.38 0.66
CA LEU A 5 -7.02 -12.44 1.71
C LEU A 5 -5.76 -12.94 2.44
N SER A 6 -5.01 -13.86 1.81
CA SER A 6 -3.76 -14.38 2.37
C SER A 6 -2.66 -13.31 2.44
N ARG A 7 -2.75 -12.28 1.59
CA ARG A 7 -1.81 -11.15 1.48
C ARG A 7 -2.45 -9.86 1.99
N PHE A 8 -1.67 -9.01 2.65
CA PHE A 8 -2.15 -7.71 3.14
C PHE A 8 -1.18 -6.57 2.79
N PRO A 9 -1.64 -5.47 2.18
CA PRO A 9 -3.02 -5.18 1.81
C PRO A 9 -3.51 -6.09 0.68
N PRO A 10 -4.83 -6.30 0.58
CA PRO A 10 -5.42 -7.00 -0.56
C PRO A 10 -5.13 -6.25 -1.86
N ASN A 11 -5.41 -6.90 -2.98
CA ASN A 11 -5.48 -6.19 -4.26
C ASN A 11 -6.50 -5.05 -4.12
N SER A 12 -6.06 -3.82 -4.42
CA SER A 12 -6.88 -2.60 -4.34
C SER A 12 -8.21 -2.62 -5.10
N GLY A 13 -8.41 -3.53 -6.07
CA GLY A 13 -9.70 -3.74 -6.73
C GLY A 13 -10.72 -4.52 -5.91
N LEU A 14 -10.32 -5.11 -4.78
CA LEU A 14 -11.23 -5.64 -3.77
C LEU A 14 -11.78 -4.43 -3.03
N GLY A 15 -13.07 -4.12 -3.18
CA GLY A 15 -13.71 -2.91 -2.66
C GLY A 15 -15.24 -3.01 -2.71
N ASN A 16 -15.93 -2.03 -2.11
CA ASN A 16 -17.36 -2.09 -1.81
C ASN A 16 -18.21 -2.58 -3.01
N THR A 17 -18.99 -3.65 -2.81
CA THR A 17 -19.75 -4.36 -3.84
C THR A 17 -20.99 -3.61 -4.33
N ASP A 18 -21.23 -2.39 -3.85
CA ASP A 18 -22.29 -1.54 -4.33
C ASP A 18 -21.92 -0.98 -5.72
N SER A 19 -22.70 -1.42 -6.70
CA SER A 19 -22.56 -1.31 -8.16
C SER A 19 -22.28 0.07 -8.79
N SER A 20 -22.03 1.13 -8.03
CA SER A 20 -21.80 2.48 -8.56
C SER A 20 -20.32 2.86 -8.75
N TYR A 21 -19.38 2.10 -8.16
CA TYR A 21 -17.95 2.42 -8.25
C TYR A 21 -17.08 1.20 -8.58
N LEU A 22 -16.63 1.12 -9.83
CA LEU A 22 -15.62 0.17 -10.32
C LEU A 22 -14.22 0.77 -10.16
N GLY A 23 -13.77 1.00 -8.93
CA GLY A 23 -12.48 1.65 -8.70
C GLY A 23 -11.63 0.99 -7.63
N HIS A 24 -10.41 1.53 -7.47
CA HIS A 24 -9.45 1.04 -6.50
C HIS A 24 -9.70 1.64 -5.11
N MET A 25 -9.34 0.87 -4.09
CA MET A 25 -9.36 1.25 -2.69
C MET A 25 -7.93 1.26 -2.15
N CYS A 26 -7.54 2.35 -1.51
CA CYS A 26 -6.28 2.43 -0.78
C CYS A 26 -6.46 1.82 0.61
N TYR A 27 -5.79 0.70 0.85
CA TYR A 27 -5.72 -0.01 2.13
C TYR A 27 -4.49 0.38 2.96
N GLY A 28 -4.03 1.63 2.82
CA GLY A 28 -2.98 2.18 3.69
C GLY A 28 -3.47 2.25 5.14
N PRO A 29 -2.64 1.92 6.15
CA PRO A 29 -3.05 1.91 7.55
C PRO A 29 -3.70 3.22 8.02
N THR A 30 -3.28 4.37 7.48
CA THR A 30 -3.84 5.70 7.75
C THR A 30 -5.28 5.90 7.28
N HIS A 31 -5.82 4.98 6.48
CA HIS A 31 -7.20 5.00 6.02
C HIS A 31 -8.07 3.97 6.73
N LEU A 32 -7.48 3.09 7.54
CA LEU A 32 -8.19 2.00 8.17
C LEU A 32 -8.58 2.36 9.61
N ASN A 33 -9.64 1.73 10.10
CA ASN A 33 -9.98 1.79 11.52
C ASN A 33 -9.20 0.74 12.30
N LEU A 34 -8.02 1.13 12.79
CA LEU A 34 -7.09 0.24 13.51
C LEU A 34 -7.53 -0.10 14.95
N SER A 35 -8.62 0.50 15.45
CA SER A 35 -9.22 0.12 16.74
C SER A 35 -9.97 -1.22 16.69
N THR A 36 -10.10 -1.81 15.50
CA THR A 36 -10.85 -3.05 15.26
C THR A 36 -9.91 -4.13 14.72
N SER A 37 -10.09 -5.37 15.17
CA SER A 37 -9.31 -6.52 14.66
C SER A 37 -9.62 -6.81 13.20
N LYS A 38 -8.59 -7.20 12.45
CA LYS A 38 -8.69 -7.66 11.06
C LYS A 38 -9.62 -8.86 10.84
N GLU A 39 -9.95 -9.61 11.90
CA GLU A 39 -10.82 -10.80 11.79
C GLU A 39 -12.25 -10.47 11.34
N SER A 40 -12.69 -9.20 11.47
CA SER A 40 -13.90 -8.69 10.82
C SER A 40 -13.58 -8.14 9.42
N VAL A 41 -13.26 -9.05 8.49
CA VAL A 41 -12.87 -8.73 7.10
C VAL A 41 -13.84 -7.77 6.40
N ALA A 42 -15.15 -7.93 6.64
CA ALA A 42 -16.19 -7.11 6.02
C ALA A 42 -16.10 -5.63 6.46
N ASP A 43 -15.73 -5.37 7.71
CA ASP A 43 -15.65 -4.02 8.26
C ASP A 43 -14.38 -3.30 7.80
N TRP A 44 -13.28 -4.02 7.56
CA TRP A 44 -12.02 -3.41 7.11
C TRP A 44 -11.97 -3.20 5.59
N VAL A 45 -12.40 -4.18 4.77
CA VAL A 45 -12.37 -4.02 3.30
C VAL A 45 -13.25 -2.84 2.86
N GLY A 46 -14.33 -2.57 3.60
CA GLY A 46 -15.18 -1.39 3.41
C GLY A 46 -14.60 -0.07 3.91
N ALA A 47 -13.54 -0.08 4.73
CA ALA A 47 -12.94 1.12 5.31
C ALA A 47 -11.82 1.74 4.46
N GLY A 48 -11.38 1.07 3.39
CA GLY A 48 -10.38 1.64 2.48
C GLY A 48 -10.81 2.99 1.90
N LYS A 49 -9.85 3.85 1.58
CA LYS A 49 -10.16 5.13 0.92
C LYS A 49 -10.33 4.92 -0.58
N SER A 50 -11.46 5.34 -1.15
CA SER A 50 -11.66 5.30 -2.61
C SER A 50 -10.64 6.16 -3.37
N LEU A 51 -10.06 5.59 -4.42
CA LEU A 51 -9.11 6.24 -5.32
C LEU A 51 -9.84 6.80 -6.55
N LEU A 52 -10.47 7.96 -6.38
CA LEU A 52 -11.27 8.62 -7.41
C LEU A 52 -10.41 9.07 -8.60
N PRO A 53 -11.02 9.25 -9.79
CA PRO A 53 -10.32 9.82 -10.94
C PRO A 53 -9.60 11.13 -10.59
N GLY A 54 -8.35 11.25 -11.01
CA GLY A 54 -7.46 12.38 -10.70
C GLY A 54 -6.68 12.26 -9.39
N HIS A 55 -6.98 11.29 -8.51
CA HIS A 55 -6.17 11.03 -7.32
C HIS A 55 -4.77 10.56 -7.70
N HIS A 56 -3.75 11.08 -7.02
CA HIS A 56 -2.38 10.64 -7.19
C HIS A 56 -2.18 9.33 -6.45
N VAL A 57 -1.56 8.38 -7.14
CA VAL A 57 -1.44 7.00 -6.69
C VAL A 57 -0.05 6.47 -6.96
N ALA A 58 0.31 5.47 -6.16
CA ALA A 58 1.42 4.58 -6.40
C ALA A 58 0.87 3.19 -6.72
N LEU A 59 1.25 2.64 -7.87
CA LEU A 59 1.09 1.23 -8.15
C LEU A 59 2.34 0.51 -7.64
N VAL A 60 2.18 -0.28 -6.58
CA VAL A 60 3.25 -1.11 -6.03
C VAL A 60 3.14 -2.49 -6.67
N THR A 61 4.18 -2.90 -7.39
CA THR A 61 4.32 -4.22 -8.00
C THR A 61 5.25 -5.07 -7.15
N PHE A 62 4.83 -6.29 -6.87
CA PHE A 62 5.55 -7.26 -6.05
C PHE A 62 6.38 -8.22 -6.92
N GLU A 63 7.33 -8.92 -6.30
CA GLU A 63 8.21 -9.90 -6.95
C GLU A 63 7.45 -11.02 -7.69
N ASP A 64 6.27 -11.40 -7.20
CA ASP A 64 5.38 -12.40 -7.83
C ASP A 64 4.61 -11.86 -9.06
N GLY A 65 4.80 -10.58 -9.40
CA GLY A 65 4.14 -9.88 -10.50
C GLY A 65 2.73 -9.38 -10.17
N THR A 66 2.22 -9.64 -8.97
CA THR A 66 0.97 -9.03 -8.50
C THR A 66 1.20 -7.57 -8.12
N SER A 67 0.13 -6.79 -8.03
CA SER A 67 0.23 -5.37 -7.73
C SER A 67 -0.96 -4.86 -6.93
N THR A 68 -0.74 -3.80 -6.16
CA THR A 68 -1.81 -3.06 -5.49
C THR A 68 -1.63 -1.55 -5.68
N MET A 69 -2.74 -0.84 -5.84
CA MET A 69 -2.77 0.60 -6.01
C MET A 69 -3.09 1.27 -4.68
N MET A 70 -2.29 2.28 -4.32
CA MET A 70 -2.44 3.03 -3.08
C MET A 70 -2.41 4.53 -3.38
N CYS A 71 -2.86 5.36 -2.45
CA CYS A 71 -2.46 6.77 -2.45
C CYS A 71 -0.93 6.85 -2.54
N GLU A 72 -0.41 7.82 -3.28
CA GLU A 72 1.04 7.93 -3.54
C GLU A 72 1.86 7.84 -2.24
N GLY A 73 1.55 8.67 -1.25
CA GLY A 73 2.23 8.64 0.05
C GLY A 73 2.11 7.29 0.77
N CYS A 74 0.93 6.68 0.77
CA CYS A 74 0.73 5.38 1.42
C CYS A 74 1.60 4.27 0.79
N GLY A 75 1.71 4.23 -0.54
CA GLY A 75 2.51 3.21 -1.22
C GLY A 75 4.01 3.39 -0.96
N VAL A 76 4.48 4.64 -0.93
CA VAL A 76 5.89 4.97 -0.72
C VAL A 76 6.31 4.71 0.70
N ASP A 77 5.52 5.19 1.67
CA ASP A 77 5.75 4.95 3.10
C ASP A 77 5.76 3.45 3.39
N ALA A 78 4.83 2.69 2.80
CA ALA A 78 4.74 1.24 2.96
C ALA A 78 6.04 0.54 2.58
N VAL A 79 6.57 0.85 1.39
CA VAL A 79 7.79 0.24 0.89
C VAL A 79 8.97 0.71 1.75
N THR A 80 9.07 2.01 2.00
CA THR A 80 10.13 2.64 2.80
C THR A 80 10.26 2.00 4.19
N ALA A 81 9.14 1.79 4.88
CA ALA A 81 9.12 1.22 6.23
C ALA A 81 9.49 -0.27 6.28
N THR A 82 9.65 -0.93 5.13
CA THR A 82 10.03 -2.35 5.04
C THR A 82 11.41 -2.58 4.41
N VAL A 83 12.16 -1.50 4.14
CA VAL A 83 13.55 -1.59 3.68
C VAL A 83 14.49 -1.88 4.85
N GLY A 84 15.44 -2.77 4.60
CA GLY A 84 16.41 -3.22 5.60
C GLY A 84 15.87 -4.31 6.54
N ASP A 85 16.76 -4.87 7.34
CA ASP A 85 16.46 -5.99 8.23
C ASP A 85 15.98 -5.56 9.62
N ARG A 86 16.04 -4.27 9.92
CA ARG A 86 15.65 -3.76 11.24
C ARG A 86 14.16 -3.98 11.46
N GLU A 87 13.84 -4.42 12.67
CA GLU A 87 12.47 -4.47 13.17
C GLU A 87 12.14 -3.10 13.81
N PRO A 88 11.14 -2.35 13.30
CA PRO A 88 10.68 -1.09 13.90
C PRO A 88 10.26 -1.26 15.36
N GLU A 89 10.51 -0.28 16.20
CA GLU A 89 9.99 -0.30 17.58
C GLU A 89 8.48 -0.09 17.59
N LYS A 90 7.79 -0.52 18.66
CA LYS A 90 6.32 -0.43 18.75
C LYS A 90 5.78 0.99 18.55
N GLY A 91 6.44 1.99 19.12
CA GLY A 91 6.06 3.40 18.97
C GLY A 91 6.58 4.06 17.70
N GLU A 92 7.27 3.32 16.83
CA GLU A 92 7.81 3.88 15.60
C GLU A 92 6.72 3.96 14.53
N THR A 93 6.72 5.07 13.80
CA THR A 93 5.82 5.34 12.69
C THR A 93 6.13 4.44 11.49
N MET A 94 5.09 3.79 10.96
CA MET A 94 5.15 2.95 9.77
C MET A 94 4.65 3.68 8.53
N VAL A 95 3.50 4.35 8.60
CA VAL A 95 2.86 5.04 7.46
C VAL A 95 2.14 6.28 7.95
N GLY A 96 2.43 7.45 7.40
CA GLY A 96 1.87 8.72 7.91
C GLY A 96 2.10 8.89 9.41
N ASP A 97 1.04 8.89 10.21
CA ASP A 97 1.12 8.98 11.68
C ASP A 97 0.85 7.63 12.39
N VAL A 98 0.63 6.55 11.64
CA VAL A 98 0.32 5.22 12.20
C VAL A 98 1.58 4.54 12.70
N THR A 99 1.55 4.05 13.94
CA THR A 99 2.67 3.32 14.55
C THR A 99 2.62 1.82 14.29
N ARG A 100 3.73 1.12 14.53
CA ARG A 100 3.76 -0.35 14.54
C ARG A 100 2.73 -0.93 15.52
N GLU A 101 2.61 -0.36 16.72
CA GLU A 101 1.69 -0.84 17.76
C GLU A 101 0.22 -0.76 17.34
N ASP A 102 -0.18 0.31 16.63
CA ASP A 102 -1.54 0.44 16.08
C ASP A 102 -1.84 -0.71 15.10
N MET A 103 -0.86 -1.05 14.26
CA MET A 103 -0.98 -2.13 13.28
C MET A 103 -0.96 -3.52 13.92
N GLU A 104 -0.20 -3.72 15.01
CA GLU A 104 -0.22 -4.96 15.80
C GLU A 104 -1.57 -5.14 16.48
N THR A 105 -2.13 -4.08 17.05
CA THR A 105 -3.44 -4.07 17.71
C THR A 105 -4.55 -4.46 16.73
N ALA A 106 -4.48 -3.96 15.49
CA ALA A 106 -5.38 -4.35 14.42
C ALA A 106 -5.06 -5.75 13.84
N GLY A 107 -3.92 -6.35 14.17
CA GLY A 107 -3.48 -7.66 13.69
C GLY A 107 -2.94 -7.66 12.25
N ILE A 108 -2.68 -6.48 11.66
CA ILE A 108 -2.28 -6.33 10.25
C ILE A 108 -0.76 -6.23 10.04
N TYR A 109 0.00 -5.91 11.10
CA TYR A 109 1.42 -5.57 11.01
C TYR A 109 2.27 -6.60 10.25
N GLU A 110 2.25 -7.87 10.66
CA GLU A 110 3.05 -8.94 10.05
C GLU A 110 2.72 -9.14 8.55
N GLY A 111 1.42 -9.16 8.22
CA GLY A 111 0.98 -9.31 6.83
C GLY A 111 1.39 -8.12 5.95
N TYR A 112 1.24 -6.91 6.50
CA TYR A 112 1.65 -5.67 5.84
C TYR A 112 3.14 -5.66 5.54
N ARG A 113 3.95 -5.93 6.56
CA ARG A 113 5.39 -5.92 6.47
C ARG A 113 5.90 -6.96 5.49
N ASN A 114 5.42 -8.20 5.58
CA ASN A 114 5.86 -9.27 4.69
C ASN A 114 5.47 -8.99 3.23
N THR A 115 4.29 -8.42 3.01
CA THR A 115 3.84 -8.05 1.67
C THR A 115 4.71 -6.97 1.02
N PHE A 116 5.00 -5.89 1.73
CA PHE A 116 5.81 -4.79 1.16
C PHE A 116 7.30 -5.08 1.15
N ARG A 117 7.77 -6.07 1.93
CA ARG A 117 9.11 -6.65 1.77
C ARG A 117 9.36 -7.23 0.39
N GLU A 118 8.32 -7.67 -0.30
CA GLU A 118 8.42 -8.20 -1.67
C GLU A 118 8.14 -7.12 -2.73
N ALA A 119 8.07 -5.84 -2.37
CA ALA A 119 7.89 -4.78 -3.35
C ALA A 119 9.13 -4.68 -4.24
N ALA A 120 8.91 -4.81 -5.55
CA ALA A 120 9.94 -4.77 -6.59
C ALA A 120 9.96 -3.43 -7.31
N GLU A 121 8.79 -2.83 -7.54
CA GLU A 121 8.67 -1.58 -8.31
C GLU A 121 7.56 -0.68 -7.75
N ILE A 122 7.76 0.64 -7.85
CA ILE A 122 6.75 1.66 -7.59
C ILE A 122 6.56 2.48 -8.87
N THR A 123 5.34 2.48 -9.41
CA THR A 123 4.97 3.34 -10.54
C THR A 123 4.06 4.45 -10.06
N ARG A 124 4.48 5.71 -10.26
CA ARG A 124 3.68 6.90 -9.94
C ARG A 124 2.68 7.20 -11.04
N GLY A 125 1.52 7.70 -10.66
CA GLY A 125 0.56 8.20 -11.64
C GLY A 125 -0.70 8.74 -10.99
N ALA A 126 -1.76 8.82 -11.78
CA ALA A 126 -3.09 9.14 -11.31
C ALA A 126 -4.10 8.11 -11.82
N VAL A 127 -5.27 8.07 -11.19
CA VAL A 127 -6.38 7.22 -11.62
C VAL A 127 -7.18 7.91 -12.72
N ASN A 128 -7.42 7.26 -13.85
CA ASN A 128 -8.28 7.80 -14.91
C ASN A 128 -9.77 7.48 -14.65
N SER A 129 -10.66 7.90 -15.56
CA SER A 129 -12.10 7.64 -15.44
C SER A 129 -12.47 6.15 -15.47
N ASP A 130 -11.61 5.30 -16.02
CA ASP A 130 -11.80 3.84 -16.10
C ASP A 130 -11.21 3.11 -14.89
N GLY A 131 -10.74 3.85 -13.88
CA GLY A 131 -10.06 3.29 -12.71
C GLY A 131 -8.62 2.82 -12.99
N LYS A 132 -8.06 3.07 -14.18
CA LYS A 132 -6.70 2.62 -14.51
C LYS A 132 -5.66 3.65 -14.13
N LEU A 133 -4.46 3.17 -13.81
CA LEU A 133 -3.28 4.02 -13.70
C LEU A 133 -3.00 4.67 -15.06
N TYR A 134 -2.80 5.98 -15.05
CA TYR A 134 -2.15 6.68 -16.16
C TYR A 134 -0.96 7.48 -15.64
N SER A 135 0.10 7.50 -16.44
CA SER A 135 1.30 8.25 -16.12
C SER A 135 0.98 9.73 -16.00
N TRP A 136 1.60 10.37 -15.02
CA TRP A 136 1.57 11.82 -14.93
C TRP A 136 2.66 12.50 -15.75
N THR A 137 3.75 11.79 -16.04
CA THR A 137 4.89 12.26 -16.83
C THR A 137 4.99 11.52 -18.16
N LEU A 138 5.55 12.15 -19.19
CA LEU A 138 5.73 11.52 -20.50
C LEU A 138 6.60 10.25 -20.43
N ASP A 139 7.52 10.20 -19.46
CA ASP A 139 8.53 9.13 -19.36
C ASP A 139 8.13 7.98 -18.44
N ASN A 140 6.94 8.03 -17.84
CA ASN A 140 6.34 6.89 -17.12
C ASN A 140 7.34 6.23 -16.14
N HIS A 141 7.93 7.07 -15.28
CA HIS A 141 9.08 6.68 -14.49
C HIS A 141 8.72 5.58 -13.49
N VAL A 142 9.26 4.38 -13.71
CA VAL A 142 9.18 3.25 -12.80
C VAL A 142 10.36 3.32 -11.84
N PHE A 143 10.09 3.43 -10.55
CA PHE A 143 11.11 3.35 -9.51
C PHE A 143 11.33 1.89 -9.12
N LYS A 144 12.55 1.38 -9.32
CA LYS A 144 12.91 0.03 -8.91
C LYS A 144 13.36 0.01 -7.46
N VAL A 145 12.79 -0.91 -6.69
CA VAL A 145 13.16 -1.14 -5.29
C VAL A 145 14.33 -2.12 -5.28
N ASP A 146 15.54 -1.58 -5.39
CA ASP A 146 16.77 -2.38 -5.27
C ASP A 146 17.16 -2.50 -3.79
N ARG A 147 16.80 -3.63 -3.19
CA ARG A 147 17.07 -3.92 -1.78
C ARG A 147 18.55 -4.18 -1.48
N ASP A 148 19.36 -4.49 -2.50
CA ASP A 148 20.82 -4.60 -2.32
C ASP A 148 21.47 -3.21 -2.22
N SER A 149 20.86 -2.21 -2.85
CA SER A 149 21.33 -0.81 -2.84
C SER A 149 20.77 0.02 -1.68
N PHE A 150 19.59 -0.30 -1.16
CA PHE A 150 18.95 0.45 -0.07
C PHE A 150 19.09 -0.25 1.28
N THR A 151 19.97 0.27 2.14
CA THR A 151 20.26 -0.29 3.47
C THR A 151 19.26 0.12 4.54
N ASP A 152 18.49 1.19 4.30
CA ASP A 152 17.46 1.71 5.20
C ASP A 152 16.38 2.49 4.44
N GLY A 153 15.25 2.75 5.10
CA GLY A 153 14.15 3.52 4.50
C GLY A 153 14.55 4.94 4.08
N ALA A 154 15.47 5.60 4.80
CA ALA A 154 15.88 6.97 4.44
C ALA A 154 16.65 7.00 3.11
N SER A 155 17.42 5.96 2.80
CA SER A 155 18.12 5.81 1.53
C SER A 155 17.15 5.62 0.36
N LEU A 156 16.09 4.81 0.55
CA LEU A 156 15.05 4.62 -0.46
C LEU A 156 14.25 5.90 -0.68
N ALA A 157 13.80 6.55 0.41
CA ALA A 157 13.01 7.78 0.33
C ALA A 157 13.73 8.89 -0.46
N ARG A 158 15.04 9.07 -0.21
CA ARG A 158 15.86 10.05 -0.95
C ARG A 158 16.07 9.70 -2.42
N ALA A 159 16.11 8.42 -2.76
CA ALA A 159 16.24 7.99 -4.14
C ALA A 159 14.91 8.08 -4.89
N TYR A 160 13.80 8.00 -4.16
CA TYR A 160 12.46 8.08 -4.70
C TYR A 160 12.04 9.52 -5.00
N ASP A 161 12.39 10.49 -4.14
CA ASP A 161 12.15 11.94 -4.31
C ASP A 161 12.77 12.51 -5.60
#